data_AF-A0A353TCS3-F1
#
_entry.id   AF-A0A353TCS3-F1
#
_cell.length_a   1.000
_cell.length_b   1.000
_cell.length_c   1.000
_cell.angle_alpha   90.00
_cell.angle_beta   90.00
_cell.angle_gamma   90.00
#
_symmetry.space_group_name_H-M   'P 1'
#
loop_
_entity.id
_entity.type
_entity.pdbx_description
1 polymer ?
#
loop_
_entity_poly.entity_id
_entity_poly.type
_entity_poly.pdbx_seq_one_letter_code
_entity_poly.pdbx_strand_id
1 'polypeptide(L)'
;MKKYVFLALILIVSYSSFSQDLQEDSLKFRLNGSLTNIYRETLLRPGKVTVDSIALNEHKKSIELHTNFSLSYLPMRENTVRQIYDSIRYHLPLAQKKYRISVFSDKQEIRTLVPNFYRQSKKDKNRMISHKVKPSLVTNFSAPENSFDKGLTNNHIALWQSHGWYYEQKLGRWEWQRARIFQTVEDLYTQSYVLPFLVPMLENAGANVLLPRERDYNKQEVIIDNDGSKKSSTYRETNGKETWRNSDSAGFANLREIWLDGENPFRMGTARQTKTVSRGEESIATWTPDIPEKGRYAVFVSYQTVKNSSNDALYSIYHAGGKTDFRVNQQMGGGTWIFLGNFDFEEGTSHRITLSNRSKRTGKIVTADAVKIGGGMGNIARMPNPGGFETENTKSAEEPTQKEMLASKINYSPEISGYPRYAEGARYWMQWAGVPDTIYNRTEGKNDYTDDYASRGVWVNWLAGGSSVL
;
A
#
# COMPACT_ATOMS: atom_id res chain seq x y z
N MET A 1 -28.07 -75.42 9.84
CA MET A 1 -27.14 -76.13 8.94
C MET A 1 -26.53 -75.12 7.97
N LYS A 2 -25.23 -74.83 8.13
CA LYS A 2 -24.49 -73.85 7.33
C LYS A 2 -24.09 -74.45 5.99
N LYS A 3 -24.35 -73.76 4.88
CA LYS A 3 -23.79 -74.05 3.55
C LYS A 3 -22.61 -73.10 3.32
N TYR A 4 -21.43 -73.65 3.06
CA TYR A 4 -20.28 -72.95 2.49
C TYR A 4 -20.29 -73.17 0.98
N VAL A 5 -20.17 -72.09 0.21
CA VAL A 5 -19.76 -72.13 -1.20
C VAL A 5 -18.64 -71.10 -1.32
N PHE A 6 -17.44 -71.58 -1.62
CA PHE A 6 -16.25 -70.80 -1.92
C PHE A 6 -16.36 -70.30 -3.37
N LEU A 7 -16.30 -69.00 -3.59
CA LEU A 7 -16.11 -68.41 -4.93
C LEU A 7 -14.77 -67.65 -4.92
N ALA A 8 -13.80 -68.16 -5.69
CA ALA A 8 -12.57 -67.46 -5.98
C ALA A 8 -12.82 -66.46 -7.12
N LEU A 9 -12.66 -65.17 -6.85
CA LEU A 9 -12.66 -64.12 -7.86
C LEU A 9 -11.21 -63.67 -8.08
N ILE A 10 -10.67 -63.94 -9.27
CA ILE A 10 -9.36 -63.46 -9.71
C ILE A 10 -9.52 -61.98 -10.09
N LEU A 11 -8.89 -61.09 -9.32
CA LEU A 11 -8.74 -59.67 -9.66
C LEU A 11 -7.52 -59.52 -10.59
N ILE A 12 -7.76 -59.27 -11.87
CA ILE A 12 -6.71 -58.83 -12.81
C ILE A 12 -6.47 -57.35 -12.54
N VAL A 13 -5.40 -57.04 -11.81
CA VAL A 13 -4.87 -55.68 -11.68
C VAL A 13 -4.16 -55.32 -12.98
N SER A 14 -4.77 -54.44 -13.78
CA SER A 14 -4.10 -53.82 -14.92
C SER A 14 -3.08 -52.82 -14.39
N TYR A 15 -1.84 -53.26 -14.19
CA TYR A 15 -0.72 -52.36 -14.01
C TYR A 15 -0.54 -51.56 -15.30
N SER A 16 -0.97 -50.29 -15.27
CA SER A 16 -0.53 -49.31 -16.26
C SER A 16 0.91 -48.96 -15.93
N SER A 17 1.86 -49.73 -16.47
CA SER A 17 3.27 -49.39 -16.44
C SER A 17 3.45 -48.06 -17.18
N PHE A 18 3.61 -46.96 -16.44
CA PHE A 18 4.14 -45.72 -17.01
C PHE A 18 5.57 -46.01 -17.47
N SER A 19 5.72 -46.28 -18.76
CA SER A 19 7.03 -46.22 -19.41
C SER A 19 7.49 -44.76 -19.33
N GLN A 20 8.57 -44.49 -18.59
CA GLN A 20 9.31 -43.24 -18.74
C GLN A 20 9.79 -43.18 -20.19
N ASP A 21 9.30 -42.20 -20.94
CA ASP A 21 9.63 -42.04 -22.35
C ASP A 21 11.07 -41.48 -22.44
N LEU A 22 12.05 -42.35 -22.69
CA LEU A 22 13.47 -41.99 -22.87
C LEU A 22 13.67 -40.83 -23.87
N GLN A 23 12.75 -40.66 -24.81
CA GLN A 23 12.78 -39.58 -25.78
C GLN A 23 12.45 -38.22 -25.14
N GLU A 24 11.52 -38.18 -24.18
CA GLU A 24 11.12 -36.98 -23.44
C GLU A 24 12.26 -36.48 -22.54
N ASP A 25 12.94 -37.37 -21.82
CA ASP A 25 14.07 -37.01 -20.95
C ASP A 25 15.26 -36.46 -21.75
N SER A 26 15.54 -37.04 -22.92
CA SER A 26 16.56 -36.52 -23.83
C SER A 26 16.21 -35.12 -24.35
N LEU A 27 14.93 -34.84 -24.60
CA LEU A 27 14.45 -33.55 -25.08
C LEU A 27 14.54 -32.49 -23.98
N LYS A 28 14.07 -32.81 -22.77
CA LYS A 28 14.21 -31.93 -21.60
C LYS A 28 15.66 -31.58 -21.36
N PHE A 29 16.59 -32.54 -21.43
CA PHE A 29 18.02 -32.27 -21.24
C PHE A 29 18.55 -31.23 -22.26
N ARG A 30 18.24 -31.39 -23.55
CA ARG A 30 18.66 -30.43 -24.60
C ARG A 30 18.03 -29.05 -24.40
N LEU A 31 16.75 -29.00 -24.07
CA LEU A 31 16.03 -27.76 -23.81
C LEU A 31 16.57 -27.03 -22.57
N ASN A 32 16.86 -27.76 -21.48
CA ASN A 32 17.49 -27.20 -20.28
C ASN A 32 18.80 -26.49 -20.62
N GLY A 33 19.66 -27.12 -21.42
CA GLY A 33 20.91 -26.53 -21.88
C GLY A 33 20.69 -25.27 -22.71
N SER A 34 19.86 -25.36 -23.76
CA SER A 34 19.62 -24.24 -24.68
C SER A 34 18.96 -23.04 -23.98
N LEU A 35 17.92 -23.26 -23.18
CA LEU A 35 17.24 -22.21 -22.44
C LEU A 35 18.13 -21.60 -21.35
N THR A 36 18.98 -22.40 -20.70
CA THR A 36 19.98 -21.89 -19.75
C THR A 36 21.02 -21.01 -20.45
N ASN A 37 21.44 -21.35 -21.67
CA ASN A 37 22.36 -20.51 -22.44
C ASN A 37 21.71 -19.18 -22.82
N ILE A 38 20.48 -19.19 -23.34
CA ILE A 38 19.72 -17.96 -23.63
C ILE A 38 19.60 -17.10 -22.37
N TYR A 39 19.29 -17.71 -21.22
CA TYR A 39 19.19 -17.01 -19.94
C TYR A 39 20.51 -16.30 -19.58
N ARG A 40 21.64 -17.02 -19.65
CA ARG A 40 22.96 -16.51 -19.26
C ARG A 40 23.45 -15.43 -20.22
N GLU A 41 23.24 -15.61 -21.52
CA GLU A 41 23.59 -14.61 -22.55
C GLU A 41 22.78 -13.32 -22.39
N THR A 42 21.50 -13.43 -22.01
CA THR A 42 20.62 -12.26 -21.86
C THR A 42 20.85 -11.50 -20.56
N LEU A 43 20.98 -12.20 -19.42
CA LEU A 43 21.08 -11.57 -18.09
C LEU A 43 22.52 -11.37 -17.61
N LEU A 44 23.51 -11.95 -18.29
CA LEU A 44 24.93 -11.90 -17.92
C LEU A 44 25.19 -12.30 -16.45
N ARG A 45 24.37 -13.22 -15.91
CA ARG A 45 24.45 -13.71 -14.53
C ARG A 45 24.25 -15.21 -14.45
N PRO A 46 24.77 -15.87 -13.38
CA PRO A 46 24.52 -17.28 -13.14
C PRO A 46 23.02 -17.59 -13.06
N GLY A 47 22.64 -18.75 -13.57
CA GLY A 47 21.27 -19.26 -13.48
C GLY A 47 21.12 -20.53 -14.28
N LYS A 48 20.01 -21.22 -14.02
CA LYS A 48 19.64 -22.47 -14.68
C LYS A 48 18.14 -22.47 -14.93
N VAL A 49 17.78 -22.66 -16.19
CA VAL A 49 16.40 -22.90 -16.62
C VAL A 49 16.21 -24.40 -16.76
N THR A 50 15.18 -24.93 -16.11
CA THR A 50 14.77 -26.33 -16.23
C THR A 50 13.37 -26.41 -16.78
N VAL A 51 13.15 -27.38 -17.67
CA VAL A 51 11.83 -27.79 -18.15
C VAL A 51 11.29 -28.81 -17.18
N ASP A 52 10.23 -28.44 -16.49
CA ASP A 52 9.60 -29.27 -15.45
C ASP A 52 8.65 -30.28 -16.11
N SER A 53 7.86 -29.84 -17.09
CA SER A 53 6.95 -30.71 -17.85
C SER A 53 6.74 -30.25 -19.29
N ILE A 54 6.41 -31.22 -20.15
CA ILE A 54 6.02 -30.99 -21.55
C ILE A 54 4.72 -31.77 -21.78
N ALA A 55 3.65 -31.08 -22.15
CA ALA A 55 2.38 -31.70 -22.52
C ALA A 55 2.16 -31.60 -24.03
N LEU A 56 2.06 -32.76 -24.68
CA LEU A 56 1.78 -32.88 -26.11
C LEU A 56 0.29 -33.13 -26.33
N ASN A 57 -0.33 -32.37 -27.23
CA ASN A 57 -1.68 -32.64 -27.71
C ASN A 57 -1.65 -32.84 -29.23
N GLU A 58 -1.69 -34.09 -29.67
CA GLU A 58 -1.62 -34.43 -31.09
C GLU A 58 -2.86 -34.00 -31.86
N HIS A 59 -4.06 -34.15 -31.27
CA HIS A 59 -5.31 -33.75 -31.91
C HIS A 59 -5.37 -32.25 -32.20
N LYS A 60 -4.94 -31.42 -31.25
CA LYS A 60 -4.90 -29.96 -31.37
C LYS A 60 -3.61 -29.45 -32.02
N LYS A 61 -2.67 -30.35 -32.34
CA LYS A 61 -1.32 -30.03 -32.83
C LYS A 61 -0.65 -28.94 -32.00
N SER A 62 -0.62 -29.12 -30.68
CA SER A 62 -0.07 -28.15 -29.74
C SER A 62 0.85 -28.77 -28.70
N ILE A 63 1.81 -27.98 -28.22
CA ILE A 63 2.76 -28.35 -27.17
C ILE A 63 2.73 -27.27 -26.10
N GLU A 64 2.61 -27.70 -24.85
CA GLU A 64 2.70 -26.84 -23.68
C GLU A 64 3.95 -27.22 -22.89
N LEU A 65 4.80 -26.24 -22.59
CA LEU A 65 6.07 -26.44 -21.92
C LEU A 65 6.10 -25.60 -20.66
N HIS A 66 6.29 -26.23 -19.50
CA HIS A 66 6.43 -25.55 -18.21
C HIS A 66 7.87 -25.58 -17.75
N THR A 67 8.39 -24.42 -17.34
CA THR A 67 9.72 -24.28 -16.78
C THR A 67 9.67 -23.84 -15.32
N ASN A 68 10.80 -23.99 -14.64
CA ASN A 68 11.01 -23.33 -13.36
C ASN A 68 10.91 -21.80 -13.48
N PHE A 69 10.84 -21.12 -12.33
CA PHE A 69 10.72 -19.67 -12.25
C PHE A 69 11.91 -18.91 -12.82
N SER A 70 13.08 -19.54 -13.00
CA SER A 70 14.25 -18.85 -13.55
C SER A 70 13.98 -18.17 -14.88
N LEU A 71 13.19 -18.79 -15.77
CA LEU A 71 12.89 -18.20 -17.08
C LEU A 71 12.09 -16.89 -16.96
N SER A 72 11.21 -16.75 -15.96
CA SER A 72 10.38 -15.55 -15.77
C SER A 72 11.20 -14.32 -15.40
N TYR A 73 12.43 -14.47 -14.90
CA TYR A 73 13.34 -13.36 -14.62
C TYR A 73 13.96 -12.73 -15.87
N LEU A 74 13.85 -13.34 -17.05
CA LEU A 74 14.35 -12.72 -18.27
C LEU A 74 13.53 -11.47 -18.59
N PRO A 75 14.18 -10.34 -18.96
CA PRO A 75 13.46 -9.17 -19.44
C PRO A 75 12.80 -9.49 -20.78
N MET A 76 11.52 -9.89 -20.74
CA MET A 76 10.82 -10.35 -21.93
C MET A 76 10.67 -9.22 -22.96
N ARG A 77 11.17 -9.49 -24.16
CA ARG A 77 11.04 -8.68 -25.38
C ARG A 77 10.57 -9.59 -26.51
N GLU A 78 9.99 -9.03 -27.56
CA GLU A 78 9.51 -9.82 -28.70
C GLU A 78 10.63 -10.68 -29.32
N ASN A 79 11.85 -10.15 -29.39
CA ASN A 79 13.02 -10.90 -29.88
C ASN A 79 13.44 -12.03 -28.93
N THR A 80 13.54 -11.77 -27.62
CA THR A 80 13.88 -12.80 -26.62
C THR A 80 12.86 -13.94 -26.62
N VAL A 81 11.57 -13.59 -26.66
CA VAL A 81 10.49 -14.57 -26.77
C VAL A 81 10.65 -15.35 -28.08
N ARG A 82 10.87 -14.68 -29.22
CA ARG A 82 11.10 -15.37 -30.50
C ARG A 82 12.27 -16.36 -30.42
N GLN A 83 13.41 -15.94 -29.86
CA GLN A 83 14.60 -16.78 -29.69
C GLN A 83 14.32 -18.03 -28.83
N ILE A 84 13.58 -17.88 -27.73
CA ILE A 84 13.15 -19.02 -26.88
C ILE A 84 12.29 -20.00 -27.68
N TYR A 85 11.27 -19.49 -28.39
CA TYR A 85 10.39 -20.33 -29.19
C TYR A 85 11.11 -21.02 -30.35
N ASP A 86 12.06 -20.35 -30.98
CA ASP A 86 12.85 -20.90 -32.08
C ASP A 86 13.86 -21.94 -31.59
N SER A 87 14.49 -21.72 -30.43
CA SER A 87 15.31 -22.73 -29.74
C SER A 87 14.50 -23.99 -29.41
N ILE A 88 13.29 -23.84 -28.88
CA ILE A 88 12.41 -24.98 -28.60
C ILE A 88 12.08 -25.72 -29.90
N ARG A 89 11.65 -25.00 -30.95
CA ARG A 89 11.38 -25.60 -32.28
C ARG A 89 12.57 -26.32 -32.87
N TYR A 90 13.79 -25.82 -32.67
CA TYR A 90 15.00 -26.43 -33.17
C TYR A 90 15.18 -27.85 -32.62
N HIS A 91 14.91 -28.04 -31.32
CA HIS A 91 15.07 -29.32 -30.63
C HIS A 91 13.88 -30.28 -30.74
N LEU A 92 12.72 -29.82 -31.21
CA LEU A 92 11.54 -30.66 -31.41
C LEU A 92 11.70 -31.65 -32.59
N PRO A 93 11.07 -32.84 -32.51
CA PRO A 93 10.95 -33.76 -33.63
C PRO A 93 10.32 -33.12 -34.87
N LEU A 94 10.71 -33.56 -36.08
CA LEU A 94 10.26 -32.99 -37.36
C LEU A 94 8.73 -32.91 -37.48
N ALA A 95 8.02 -33.95 -37.05
CA ALA A 95 6.55 -34.01 -37.08
C ALA A 95 5.89 -32.90 -36.22
N GLN A 96 6.58 -32.47 -35.17
CA GLN A 96 6.07 -31.56 -34.15
C GLN A 96 6.53 -30.10 -34.35
N LYS A 97 7.49 -29.83 -35.24
CA LYS A 97 8.03 -28.45 -35.47
C LYS A 97 6.97 -27.43 -35.90
N LYS A 98 5.87 -27.90 -36.52
CA LYS A 98 4.73 -27.06 -36.94
C LYS A 98 3.65 -26.89 -35.87
N TYR A 99 3.79 -27.54 -34.71
CA TYR A 99 2.77 -27.48 -33.66
C TYR A 99 2.76 -26.09 -33.01
N ARG A 100 1.60 -25.69 -32.50
CA ARG A 100 1.47 -24.47 -31.71
C ARG A 100 2.13 -24.70 -30.34
N ILE A 101 3.21 -23.96 -30.07
CA ILE A 101 3.92 -24.04 -28.79
C ILE A 101 3.37 -22.95 -27.86
N SER A 102 3.23 -23.27 -26.57
CA SER A 102 2.99 -22.32 -25.48
C SER A 102 3.99 -22.62 -24.37
N VAL A 103 4.69 -21.61 -23.88
CA VAL A 103 5.74 -21.76 -22.86
C VAL A 103 5.33 -21.00 -21.61
N PHE A 104 5.32 -21.68 -20.48
CA PHE A 104 4.89 -21.18 -19.19
C PHE A 104 6.06 -21.17 -18.21
N SER A 105 6.17 -20.08 -17.45
CA SER A 105 7.05 -19.96 -16.29
C SER A 105 6.32 -19.16 -15.22
N ASP A 106 6.40 -19.59 -13.98
CA ASP A 106 5.62 -19.01 -12.87
C ASP A 106 4.12 -18.88 -13.19
N LYS A 107 3.54 -19.95 -13.76
CA LYS A 107 2.12 -20.07 -14.16
C LYS A 107 1.65 -19.05 -15.22
N GLN A 108 2.56 -18.27 -15.82
CA GLN A 108 2.27 -17.29 -16.86
C GLN A 108 2.90 -17.70 -18.19
N GLU A 109 2.16 -17.54 -19.29
CA GLU A 109 2.72 -17.75 -20.62
C GLU A 109 3.74 -16.64 -20.95
N ILE A 110 4.97 -16.97 -21.35
CA ILE A 110 6.04 -15.98 -21.51
C ILE A 110 5.74 -14.89 -22.56
N ARG A 111 4.81 -15.13 -23.50
CA ARG A 111 4.36 -14.12 -24.47
C ARG A 111 3.60 -12.97 -23.80
N THR A 112 2.84 -13.26 -22.74
CA THR A 112 2.06 -12.25 -22.02
C THR A 112 2.98 -11.32 -21.24
N LEU A 113 4.17 -11.80 -20.85
CA LEU A 113 5.16 -11.07 -20.06
C LEU A 113 5.82 -9.90 -20.81
N VAL A 114 5.76 -9.85 -22.15
CA VAL A 114 6.28 -8.70 -22.92
C VAL A 114 5.47 -7.42 -22.58
N PRO A 115 6.06 -6.39 -21.96
CA PRO A 115 5.34 -5.17 -21.60
C PRO A 115 4.81 -4.44 -22.83
N ASN A 116 3.62 -3.83 -22.72
CA ASN A 116 2.99 -3.09 -23.83
C ASN A 116 3.88 -1.99 -24.43
N PHE A 117 4.79 -1.42 -23.63
CA PHE A 117 5.76 -0.43 -24.10
C PHE A 117 6.73 -1.00 -25.15
N TYR A 118 7.11 -2.28 -25.03
CA TYR A 118 8.06 -2.95 -25.92
C TYR A 118 7.41 -3.81 -27.01
N ARG A 119 6.08 -3.79 -27.14
CA ARG A 119 5.37 -4.52 -28.20
C ARG A 119 5.35 -3.69 -29.48
N GLN A 120 5.88 -4.24 -30.57
CA GLN A 120 5.67 -3.70 -31.92
C GLN A 120 4.37 -4.23 -32.52
N SER A 121 3.94 -5.41 -32.05
CA SER A 121 2.66 -6.02 -32.37
C SER A 121 1.48 -5.37 -31.60
N LYS A 122 0.28 -5.91 -31.80
CA LYS A 122 -0.94 -5.45 -31.12
C LYS A 122 -0.73 -5.42 -29.60
N LYS A 123 -0.95 -4.25 -29.00
CA LYS A 123 -0.93 -4.07 -27.54
C LYS A 123 -1.95 -4.98 -26.88
N ASP A 124 -1.56 -5.52 -25.74
CA ASP A 124 -2.44 -6.27 -24.85
C ASP A 124 -3.40 -5.31 -24.16
N LYS A 125 -4.66 -5.33 -24.61
CA LYS A 125 -5.72 -4.46 -24.07
C LYS A 125 -6.03 -4.79 -22.61
N ASN A 126 -5.83 -6.02 -22.16
CA ASN A 126 -6.08 -6.41 -20.76
C ASN A 126 -5.04 -5.82 -19.82
N ARG A 127 -3.87 -5.43 -20.35
CA ARG A 127 -2.79 -4.73 -19.63
C ARG A 127 -2.77 -3.23 -19.93
N MET A 128 -3.79 -2.70 -20.60
CA MET A 128 -3.97 -1.26 -20.73
C MET A 128 -4.76 -0.78 -19.52
N ILE A 129 -4.07 -0.11 -18.61
CA ILE A 129 -4.69 0.50 -17.44
C ILE A 129 -5.53 1.70 -17.95
N SER A 130 -6.83 1.51 -18.10
CA SER A 130 -7.76 2.61 -18.36
C SER A 130 -8.35 3.09 -17.04
N HIS A 131 -7.64 3.94 -16.32
CA HIS A 131 -8.27 4.62 -15.19
C HIS A 131 -9.23 5.68 -15.75
N LYS A 132 -10.54 5.48 -15.57
CA LYS A 132 -11.52 6.56 -15.71
C LYS A 132 -11.30 7.51 -14.54
N VAL A 133 -10.35 8.43 -14.69
CA VAL A 133 -9.89 9.19 -13.53
C VAL A 133 -10.96 10.18 -13.09
N LYS A 134 -11.40 10.00 -11.84
CA LYS A 134 -12.29 10.92 -11.10
C LYS A 134 -11.46 12.14 -10.63
N PRO A 135 -12.10 13.19 -10.07
CA PRO A 135 -11.35 14.28 -9.43
C PRO A 135 -10.33 13.73 -8.42
N SER A 136 -9.10 14.26 -8.47
CA SER A 136 -8.02 13.98 -7.52
C SER A 136 -8.48 14.09 -6.07
N LEU A 137 -7.77 13.40 -5.17
CA LEU A 137 -8.05 13.47 -3.73
C LEU A 137 -7.82 14.90 -3.22
N VAL A 138 -6.67 15.47 -3.56
CA VAL A 138 -6.30 16.87 -3.29
C VAL A 138 -5.87 17.53 -4.60
N THR A 139 -6.27 18.78 -4.78
CA THR A 139 -5.79 19.67 -5.85
C THR A 139 -5.42 21.01 -5.23
N ASN A 140 -4.16 21.41 -5.36
CA ASN A 140 -3.72 22.76 -4.98
C ASN A 140 -4.24 23.76 -6.02
N PHE A 141 -5.28 24.50 -5.69
CA PHE A 141 -5.91 25.43 -6.62
C PHE A 141 -5.14 26.73 -6.80
N SER A 142 -4.25 27.08 -5.87
CA SER A 142 -3.35 28.23 -5.96
C SER A 142 -2.07 27.91 -6.74
N ALA A 143 -1.85 26.66 -7.16
CA ALA A 143 -0.69 26.32 -7.96
C ALA A 143 -0.77 27.03 -9.34
N PRO A 144 0.37 27.49 -9.89
CA PRO A 144 0.40 28.13 -11.21
C PRO A 144 -0.12 27.22 -12.33
N GLU A 145 0.08 25.91 -12.20
CA GLU A 145 -0.40 24.88 -13.12
C GLU A 145 -1.08 23.77 -12.34
N ASN A 146 -2.24 23.32 -12.84
CA ASN A 146 -3.10 22.34 -12.17
C ASN A 146 -3.24 21.03 -12.96
N SER A 147 -2.74 21.00 -14.20
CA SER A 147 -2.84 19.85 -15.08
C SER A 147 -1.55 19.64 -15.88
N PHE A 148 -1.05 18.41 -15.87
CA PHE A 148 0.12 18.02 -16.64
C PHE A 148 -0.27 16.89 -17.61
N ASP A 149 -0.50 17.22 -18.89
CA ASP A 149 -1.00 16.26 -19.90
C ASP A 149 -0.14 15.01 -20.06
N LYS A 150 1.17 15.14 -19.84
CA LYS A 150 2.15 14.05 -19.86
C LYS A 150 2.65 13.65 -18.47
N GLY A 151 2.06 14.24 -17.44
CA GLY A 151 2.41 13.98 -16.04
C GLY A 151 1.52 12.90 -15.43
N LEU A 152 1.42 12.97 -14.11
CA LEU A 152 0.69 12.04 -13.26
C LEU A 152 -0.59 12.66 -12.69
N THR A 153 -1.08 13.77 -13.24
CA THR A 153 -2.34 14.42 -12.83
C THR A 153 -3.48 13.41 -12.69
N ASN A 154 -4.19 13.50 -11.57
CA ASN A 154 -5.28 12.60 -11.15
C ASN A 154 -4.87 11.16 -10.78
N ASN A 155 -3.59 10.80 -10.82
CA ASN A 155 -3.14 9.50 -10.30
C ASN A 155 -2.91 9.58 -8.79
N HIS A 156 -3.35 8.53 -8.08
CA HIS A 156 -3.02 8.30 -6.68
C HIS A 156 -1.93 7.23 -6.60
N ILE A 157 -0.83 7.52 -5.93
CA ILE A 157 0.30 6.60 -5.77
C ILE A 157 0.45 6.28 -4.29
N ALA A 158 0.22 5.02 -3.93
CA ALA A 158 0.64 4.50 -2.65
C ALA A 158 2.16 4.24 -2.69
N LEU A 159 2.90 4.87 -1.80
CA LEU A 159 4.36 4.75 -1.72
C LEU A 159 4.78 4.61 -0.26
N TRP A 160 5.78 3.79 0.00
CA TRP A 160 6.36 3.66 1.33
C TRP A 160 7.87 3.50 1.26
N GLN A 161 8.55 4.15 2.20
CA GLN A 161 9.94 3.90 2.57
C GLN A 161 10.08 2.54 3.31
N SER A 162 11.29 2.16 3.74
CA SER A 162 11.61 0.90 4.43
C SER A 162 10.79 0.66 5.72
N HIS A 163 11.17 -0.33 6.52
CA HIS A 163 10.36 -0.84 7.63
C HIS A 163 10.16 0.19 8.74
N GLY A 164 11.22 0.67 9.37
CA GLY A 164 11.16 1.67 10.46
C GLY A 164 11.42 1.06 11.84
N TRP A 165 11.29 1.89 12.87
CA TRP A 165 11.42 1.49 14.27
C TRP A 165 10.17 0.73 14.70
N TYR A 166 10.33 -0.49 15.20
CA TYR A 166 9.22 -1.40 15.53
C TYR A 166 9.41 -2.03 16.92
N TYR A 167 8.36 -2.67 17.42
CA TYR A 167 8.36 -3.36 18.70
C TYR A 167 8.69 -4.85 18.53
N GLU A 168 9.85 -5.26 19.03
CA GLU A 168 10.29 -6.66 19.05
C GLU A 168 9.70 -7.37 20.26
N GLN A 169 8.68 -8.21 20.02
CA GLN A 169 7.92 -8.84 21.09
C GLN A 169 8.73 -9.85 21.92
N LYS A 170 9.70 -10.56 21.34
CA LYS A 170 10.52 -11.54 22.09
C LYS A 170 11.42 -10.86 23.11
N LEU A 171 11.94 -9.70 22.74
CA LEU A 171 12.85 -8.92 23.58
C LEU A 171 12.11 -7.90 24.44
N GLY A 172 10.81 -7.70 24.18
CA GLY A 172 9.97 -6.75 24.90
C GLY A 172 10.50 -5.32 24.84
N ARG A 173 10.98 -4.91 23.67
CA ARG A 173 11.59 -3.59 23.45
C ARG A 173 11.35 -3.08 22.04
N TRP A 174 11.47 -1.78 21.87
CA TRP A 174 11.57 -1.19 20.54
C TRP A 174 12.98 -1.29 19.93
N GLU A 175 13.07 -1.61 18.65
CA GLU A 175 14.33 -1.67 17.91
C GLU A 175 14.22 -1.39 16.39
N TRP A 176 15.39 -1.29 15.73
CA TRP A 176 15.47 -1.20 14.28
C TRP A 176 15.41 -2.61 13.71
N GLN A 177 14.67 -2.79 12.62
CA GLN A 177 14.59 -4.07 11.95
C GLN A 177 15.93 -4.51 11.35
N ARG A 178 16.75 -3.55 10.92
CA ARG A 178 18.09 -3.79 10.39
C ARG A 178 19.15 -3.34 11.38
N ALA A 179 20.23 -4.10 11.41
CA ALA A 179 21.39 -3.77 12.24
C ALA A 179 21.97 -2.41 11.84
N ARG A 180 22.58 -1.73 12.82
CA ARG A 180 23.39 -0.54 12.57
C ARG A 180 24.69 -0.95 11.91
N ILE A 181 24.93 -0.54 10.67
CA ILE A 181 26.16 -0.85 9.93
C ILE A 181 26.76 0.46 9.43
N PHE A 182 28.05 0.69 9.69
CA PHE A 182 28.79 1.89 9.26
C PHE A 182 28.09 3.21 9.62
N GLN A 183 27.56 3.31 10.84
CA GLN A 183 26.79 4.47 11.32
C GLN A 183 25.48 4.75 10.55
N THR A 184 25.01 3.81 9.74
CA THR A 184 23.73 3.87 9.02
C THR A 184 22.75 2.82 9.52
N VAL A 185 21.46 3.07 9.29
CA VAL A 185 20.38 2.10 9.46
C VAL A 185 19.56 2.10 8.18
N GLU A 186 19.42 0.93 7.54
CA GLU A 186 18.67 0.76 6.28
C GLU A 186 17.21 1.26 6.40
N ASP A 187 16.59 1.03 7.55
CA ASP A 187 15.23 1.48 7.90
C ASP A 187 15.01 2.99 7.69
N LEU A 188 16.05 3.79 7.92
CA LEU A 188 16.04 5.24 7.71
C LEU A 188 16.73 5.66 6.40
N TYR A 189 17.67 4.86 5.90
CA TYR A 189 18.43 5.17 4.69
C TYR A 189 17.51 5.38 3.49
N THR A 190 16.57 4.46 3.25
CA THR A 190 15.61 4.61 2.15
C THR A 190 14.73 5.85 2.29
N GLN A 191 14.32 6.14 3.51
CA GLN A 191 13.49 7.30 3.83
C GLN A 191 14.20 8.62 3.50
N SER A 192 15.53 8.67 3.68
CA SER A 192 16.35 9.86 3.43
C SER A 192 16.33 10.35 1.98
N TYR A 193 15.90 9.52 1.02
CA TYR A 193 15.70 9.94 -0.36
C TYR A 193 14.27 9.79 -0.87
N VAL A 194 13.46 8.91 -0.27
CA VAL A 194 12.05 8.78 -0.64
C VAL A 194 11.26 10.05 -0.26
N LEU A 195 11.37 10.51 0.98
CA LEU A 195 10.56 11.65 1.46
C LEU A 195 11.01 13.01 0.90
N PRO A 196 12.30 13.37 0.86
CA PRO A 196 12.71 14.69 0.38
C PRO A 196 12.85 14.78 -1.15
N PHE A 197 12.95 13.66 -1.88
CA PHE A 197 13.13 13.69 -3.34
C PHE A 197 12.02 12.96 -4.09
N LEU A 198 11.86 11.64 -3.91
CA LEU A 198 10.94 10.86 -4.76
C LEU A 198 9.47 11.30 -4.59
N VAL A 199 9.01 11.49 -3.35
CA VAL A 199 7.64 11.94 -3.07
C VAL A 199 7.38 13.32 -3.71
N PRO A 200 8.19 14.37 -3.46
CA PRO A 200 8.03 15.65 -4.14
C PRO A 200 8.12 15.56 -5.66
N MET A 201 8.98 14.71 -6.23
CA MET A 201 9.06 14.52 -7.68
C MET A 201 7.74 13.99 -8.26
N LEU A 202 7.10 13.02 -7.61
CA LEU A 202 5.81 12.48 -8.03
C LEU A 202 4.68 13.50 -7.85
N GLU A 203 4.67 14.22 -6.73
CA GLU A 203 3.68 15.28 -6.45
C GLU A 203 3.80 16.44 -7.45
N ASN A 204 5.02 16.88 -7.76
CA ASN A 204 5.29 17.90 -8.77
C ASN A 204 4.97 17.44 -10.19
N ALA A 205 4.96 16.13 -10.45
CA ALA A 205 4.44 15.56 -11.69
C ALA A 205 2.90 15.51 -11.72
N GLY A 206 2.20 15.85 -10.64
CA GLY A 206 0.74 15.92 -10.53
C GLY A 206 0.09 14.76 -9.78
N ALA A 207 0.85 13.81 -9.24
CA ALA A 207 0.29 12.70 -8.46
C ALA A 207 -0.15 13.16 -7.07
N ASN A 208 -1.17 12.48 -6.52
CA ASN A 208 -1.42 12.48 -5.08
C ASN A 208 -0.66 11.28 -4.48
N VAL A 209 0.34 11.53 -3.63
CA VAL A 209 1.13 10.46 -3.01
C VAL A 209 0.63 10.20 -1.59
N LEU A 210 0.21 8.97 -1.33
CA LEU A 210 -0.24 8.52 -0.02
C LEU A 210 0.84 7.64 0.60
N LEU A 211 1.09 7.85 1.89
CA LEU A 211 2.09 7.08 2.64
C LEU A 211 1.45 6.39 3.85
N PRO A 212 1.82 5.12 4.13
CA PRO A 212 1.41 4.40 5.32
C PRO A 212 2.32 4.71 6.53
N ARG A 213 3.15 5.75 6.46
CA ARG A 213 4.04 6.24 7.53
C ARG A 213 3.96 7.76 7.57
N GLU A 214 4.23 8.35 8.74
CA GLU A 214 4.35 9.80 8.88
C GLU A 214 5.48 10.33 7.97
N ARG A 215 5.24 11.45 7.31
CA ARG A 215 6.12 12.06 6.31
C ARG A 215 6.81 13.33 6.78
N ASP A 216 6.35 13.95 7.87
CA ASP A 216 6.95 15.16 8.41
C ASP A 216 8.03 14.84 9.45
N TYR A 217 9.21 15.43 9.27
CA TYR A 217 10.34 15.30 10.18
C TYR A 217 10.19 16.15 11.45
N ASN A 218 9.22 17.08 11.47
CA ASN A 218 9.00 17.95 12.61
C ASN A 218 8.44 17.17 13.81
N LYS A 219 9.12 17.27 14.95
CA LYS A 219 8.75 16.59 16.21
C LYS A 219 7.59 17.26 16.93
N GLN A 220 7.27 18.50 16.58
CA GLN A 220 6.13 19.21 17.11
C GLN A 220 4.86 18.74 16.40
N GLU A 221 3.75 18.75 17.14
CA GLU A 221 2.43 18.46 16.62
C GLU A 221 1.42 19.39 17.26
N VAL A 222 0.60 20.03 16.42
CA VAL A 222 -0.56 20.81 16.83
C VAL A 222 -1.78 20.16 16.23
N ILE A 223 -2.72 19.77 17.09
CA ILE A 223 -4.01 19.21 16.69
C ILE A 223 -5.09 20.18 17.13
N ILE A 224 -5.92 20.58 16.17
CA ILE A 224 -7.07 21.45 16.38
C ILE A 224 -8.29 20.68 15.95
N ASP A 225 -9.23 20.52 16.86
CA ASP A 225 -10.40 19.67 16.70
C ASP A 225 -11.62 20.27 17.42
N ASN A 226 -12.83 19.92 16.96
CA ASN A 226 -14.07 20.40 17.54
C ASN A 226 -14.43 19.76 18.88
N ASP A 227 -13.91 18.57 19.20
CA ASP A 227 -14.13 17.93 20.50
C ASP A 227 -13.14 18.40 21.58
N GLY A 228 -12.07 19.06 21.17
CA GLY A 228 -11.12 19.67 22.08
C GLY A 228 -9.80 20.04 21.40
N SER A 229 -9.27 21.20 21.74
CA SER A 229 -7.97 21.68 21.26
C SER A 229 -7.06 21.99 22.45
N LYS A 230 -5.76 21.70 22.33
CA LYS A 230 -4.78 22.00 23.37
C LYS A 230 -4.27 23.45 23.24
N LYS A 231 -3.77 24.00 24.36
CA LYS A 231 -3.18 25.34 24.45
C LYS A 231 -4.15 26.44 23.96
N SER A 232 -3.66 27.44 23.23
CA SER A 232 -4.45 28.54 22.70
C SER A 232 -5.05 28.24 21.32
N SER A 233 -4.96 26.98 20.84
CA SER A 233 -5.54 26.58 19.56
C SER A 233 -7.06 26.57 19.66
N THR A 234 -7.75 27.02 18.62
CA THR A 234 -9.23 27.12 18.64
C THR A 234 -9.87 26.62 17.36
N TYR A 235 -11.03 25.99 17.52
CA TYR A 235 -11.97 25.68 16.44
C TYR A 235 -13.19 26.60 16.54
N ARG A 236 -13.64 27.17 15.41
CA ARG A 236 -14.84 28.02 15.33
C ARG A 236 -15.63 27.78 14.04
N GLU A 237 -16.95 27.89 14.15
CA GLU A 237 -17.88 27.80 13.01
C GLU A 237 -18.59 29.14 12.80
N THR A 238 -18.78 29.52 11.54
CA THR A 238 -19.65 30.63 11.14
C THR A 238 -20.69 30.09 10.16
N ASN A 239 -21.96 30.40 10.41
CA ASN A 239 -23.06 29.98 9.57
C ASN A 239 -23.39 31.08 8.55
N GLY A 240 -23.37 30.73 7.27
CA GLY A 240 -23.96 31.52 6.21
C GLY A 240 -25.37 31.04 5.91
N LYS A 241 -25.65 30.75 4.63
CA LYS A 241 -26.97 30.27 4.19
C LYS A 241 -27.35 28.90 4.76
N GLU A 242 -26.38 28.02 4.96
CA GLU A 242 -26.58 26.68 5.53
C GLU A 242 -25.94 26.62 6.92
N THR A 243 -26.46 25.82 7.84
CA THR A 243 -25.88 25.76 9.20
C THR A 243 -24.97 24.56 9.36
N TRP A 244 -23.90 24.71 10.14
CA TRP A 244 -23.12 23.59 10.64
C TRP A 244 -23.92 22.81 11.69
N ARG A 245 -23.78 21.49 11.68
CA ARG A 245 -24.40 20.57 12.63
C ARG A 245 -23.53 19.33 12.82
N ASN A 246 -23.82 18.53 13.84
CA ASN A 246 -23.15 17.24 14.01
C ASN A 246 -23.40 16.33 12.81
N SER A 247 -22.35 15.60 12.43
CA SER A 247 -22.41 14.44 11.56
C SER A 247 -22.93 13.23 12.33
N ASP A 248 -23.55 12.29 11.62
CA ASP A 248 -23.96 11.00 12.19
C ASP A 248 -22.77 10.00 12.26
N SER A 249 -21.63 10.37 11.67
CA SER A 249 -20.41 9.56 11.69
C SER A 249 -19.46 10.02 12.78
N ALA A 250 -18.83 9.06 13.47
CA ALA A 250 -17.78 9.33 14.45
C ALA A 250 -16.61 10.11 13.79
N GLY A 251 -16.07 11.05 14.55
CA GLY A 251 -14.92 11.88 14.19
C GLY A 251 -13.65 11.48 14.95
N PHE A 252 -12.59 12.23 14.68
CA PHE A 252 -11.34 12.15 15.41
C PHE A 252 -11.47 12.83 16.77
N ALA A 253 -10.90 12.23 17.82
CA ALA A 253 -10.64 12.94 19.06
C ALA A 253 -9.32 12.49 19.70
N ASN A 254 -8.45 13.46 20.04
CA ASN A 254 -7.18 13.19 20.71
C ASN A 254 -7.32 13.19 22.24
N LEU A 255 -8.06 12.22 22.77
CA LEU A 255 -8.42 12.16 24.19
C LEU A 255 -7.31 11.63 25.10
N ARG A 256 -6.22 11.11 24.52
CA ARG A 256 -5.17 10.38 25.26
C ARG A 256 -3.78 10.77 24.77
N GLU A 257 -2.83 10.80 25.70
CA GLU A 257 -1.43 11.00 25.36
C GLU A 257 -0.76 9.72 24.87
N ILE A 258 -1.26 8.56 25.31
CA ILE A 258 -0.78 7.22 24.94
C ILE A 258 -1.96 6.38 24.50
N TRP A 259 -1.82 5.70 23.36
CA TRP A 259 -2.84 4.85 22.76
C TRP A 259 -2.39 3.38 22.79
N LEU A 260 -3.26 2.50 23.26
CA LEU A 260 -3.00 1.06 23.34
C LEU A 260 -3.35 0.37 22.03
N ASP A 261 -2.86 -0.86 21.81
CA ASP A 261 -3.16 -1.62 20.60
C ASP A 261 -4.68 -1.77 20.37
N GLY A 262 -5.10 -1.65 19.10
CA GLY A 262 -6.50 -1.68 18.67
C GLY A 262 -7.31 -0.40 18.91
N GLU A 263 -6.80 0.56 19.69
CA GLU A 263 -7.52 1.83 19.92
C GLU A 263 -7.44 2.75 18.70
N ASN A 264 -8.59 3.25 18.26
CA ASN A 264 -8.72 4.09 17.07
C ASN A 264 -9.25 5.49 17.43
N PRO A 265 -8.44 6.56 17.28
CA PRO A 265 -8.86 7.92 17.65
C PRO A 265 -9.98 8.48 16.75
N PHE A 266 -10.14 7.96 15.52
CA PHE A 266 -11.21 8.34 14.59
C PHE A 266 -12.57 7.70 14.89
N ARG A 267 -12.69 7.03 16.05
CA ARG A 267 -13.94 6.46 16.57
C ARG A 267 -14.37 7.06 17.90
N MET A 268 -13.62 8.03 18.41
CA MET A 268 -13.80 8.57 19.76
C MET A 268 -14.36 10.00 19.78
N GLY A 269 -14.42 10.67 18.62
CA GLY A 269 -14.89 12.04 18.49
C GLY A 269 -16.19 12.19 17.69
N THR A 270 -16.50 13.43 17.37
CA THR A 270 -17.64 13.87 16.56
C THR A 270 -17.14 14.69 15.38
N ALA A 271 -17.75 14.51 14.22
CA ALA A 271 -17.48 15.36 13.06
C ALA A 271 -18.62 16.35 12.83
N ARG A 272 -18.32 17.42 12.09
CA ARG A 272 -19.26 18.49 11.75
C ARG A 272 -19.62 18.40 10.27
N GLN A 273 -20.81 18.83 9.88
CA GLN A 273 -21.27 18.80 8.50
C GLN A 273 -22.17 19.98 8.15
N THR A 274 -22.17 20.35 6.86
CA THR A 274 -23.12 21.31 6.30
C THR A 274 -23.37 21.03 4.81
N LYS A 275 -24.44 21.62 4.27
CA LYS A 275 -24.73 21.54 2.83
C LYS A 275 -23.93 22.57 2.07
N THR A 276 -23.53 22.22 0.85
CA THR A 276 -22.81 23.13 -0.03
C THR A 276 -23.73 24.16 -0.68
N VAL A 277 -23.16 25.35 -0.94
CA VAL A 277 -23.82 26.44 -1.67
C VAL A 277 -22.98 26.84 -2.87
N SER A 278 -23.63 27.31 -3.93
CA SER A 278 -22.96 27.89 -5.11
C SER A 278 -22.96 29.42 -5.11
N ARG A 279 -23.91 30.03 -4.39
CA ARG A 279 -24.12 31.49 -4.28
C ARG A 279 -24.67 31.83 -2.88
N GLY A 280 -24.49 33.09 -2.47
CA GLY A 280 -24.86 33.59 -1.15
C GLY A 280 -23.75 33.45 -0.11
N GLU A 281 -24.10 33.77 1.14
CA GLU A 281 -23.20 33.71 2.29
C GLU A 281 -22.73 32.28 2.57
N GLU A 282 -21.42 32.13 2.75
CA GLU A 282 -20.74 30.86 2.99
C GLU A 282 -20.77 30.49 4.46
N SER A 283 -20.78 29.19 4.73
CA SER A 283 -20.58 28.63 6.06
C SER A 283 -19.14 28.13 6.15
N ILE A 284 -18.44 28.54 7.20
CA ILE A 284 -16.99 28.39 7.32
C ILE A 284 -16.67 27.71 8.66
N ALA A 285 -15.88 26.64 8.60
CA ALA A 285 -15.18 26.09 9.75
C ALA A 285 -13.75 26.64 9.76
N THR A 286 -13.25 27.07 10.93
CA THR A 286 -11.92 27.70 11.09
C THR A 286 -11.16 27.02 12.22
N TRP A 287 -9.95 26.56 11.91
CA TRP A 287 -8.97 26.07 12.87
C TRP A 287 -7.84 27.09 12.98
N THR A 288 -7.63 27.65 14.17
CA THR A 288 -6.53 28.57 14.49
C THR A 288 -5.50 27.82 15.34
N PRO A 289 -4.33 27.46 14.80
CA PRO A 289 -3.27 26.81 15.58
C PRO A 289 -2.56 27.78 16.51
N ASP A 290 -2.06 27.26 17.63
CA ASP A 290 -1.05 27.89 18.48
C ASP A 290 0.31 27.23 18.17
N ILE A 291 1.03 27.82 17.23
CA ILE A 291 2.28 27.27 16.69
C ILE A 291 3.41 27.46 17.72
N PRO A 292 4.06 26.39 18.18
CA PRO A 292 5.03 26.48 19.28
C PRO A 292 6.36 27.12 18.90
N GLU A 293 6.74 27.09 17.63
CA GLU A 293 7.99 27.64 17.13
C GLU A 293 7.84 27.99 15.64
N LYS A 294 8.53 29.02 15.17
CA LYS A 294 8.61 29.30 13.73
C LYS A 294 9.24 28.11 13.00
N GLY A 295 8.63 27.68 11.91
CA GLY A 295 9.20 26.60 11.10
C GLY A 295 8.31 26.14 9.97
N ARG A 296 8.79 25.12 9.26
CA ARG A 296 8.05 24.45 8.20
C ARG A 296 7.36 23.21 8.75
N TYR A 297 6.06 23.09 8.47
CA TYR A 297 5.20 22.03 8.99
C TYR A 297 4.35 21.42 7.89
N ALA A 298 4.16 20.11 7.93
CA ALA A 298 3.12 19.45 7.16
C ALA A 298 1.73 19.80 7.73
N VAL A 299 0.76 20.05 6.85
CA VAL A 299 -0.64 20.27 7.22
C VAL A 299 -1.48 19.11 6.71
N PHE A 300 -2.24 18.50 7.62
CA PHE A 300 -3.19 17.44 7.36
C PHE A 300 -4.59 17.87 7.81
N VAL A 301 -5.61 17.41 7.08
CA VAL A 301 -7.02 17.58 7.43
C VAL A 301 -7.69 16.23 7.57
N SER A 302 -8.67 16.14 8.47
CA SER A 302 -9.60 15.02 8.58
C SER A 302 -11.01 15.47 8.20
N TYR A 303 -11.79 14.53 7.71
CA TYR A 303 -13.21 14.68 7.40
C TYR A 303 -13.86 13.29 7.32
N GLN A 304 -15.18 13.25 7.22
CA GLN A 304 -15.94 12.01 7.03
C GLN A 304 -16.45 11.88 5.60
N THR A 305 -16.28 10.71 4.98
CA THR A 305 -16.90 10.39 3.69
C THR A 305 -18.31 9.87 3.96
N VAL A 306 -19.32 10.64 3.53
CA VAL A 306 -20.73 10.30 3.71
C VAL A 306 -21.44 10.21 2.36
N LYS A 307 -22.68 9.69 2.38
CA LYS A 307 -23.53 9.70 1.19
C LYS A 307 -23.70 11.14 0.72
N ASN A 308 -23.49 11.38 -0.58
CA ASN A 308 -23.60 12.70 -1.21
C ASN A 308 -22.51 13.71 -0.79
N SER A 309 -21.35 13.25 -0.31
CA SER A 309 -20.16 14.10 -0.12
C SER A 309 -19.80 14.90 -1.37
N SER A 310 -19.31 16.12 -1.13
CA SER A 310 -18.72 16.98 -2.13
C SER A 310 -17.40 16.42 -2.64
N ASN A 311 -17.08 16.67 -3.91
CA ASN A 311 -15.80 16.30 -4.51
C ASN A 311 -14.88 17.52 -4.74
N ASP A 312 -15.27 18.70 -4.24
CA ASP A 312 -14.55 19.96 -4.41
C ASP A 312 -14.59 20.84 -3.16
N ALA A 313 -14.54 20.22 -1.97
CA ALA A 313 -14.53 20.94 -0.69
C ALA A 313 -13.33 21.91 -0.61
N LEU A 314 -13.59 23.19 -0.34
CA LEU A 314 -12.60 24.26 -0.43
C LEU A 314 -11.91 24.49 0.92
N TYR A 315 -10.65 24.09 1.01
CA TYR A 315 -9.78 24.40 2.15
C TYR A 315 -8.86 25.58 1.81
N SER A 316 -8.61 26.46 2.76
CA SER A 316 -7.62 27.53 2.65
C SER A 316 -6.65 27.47 3.81
N ILE A 317 -5.36 27.49 3.51
CA ILE A 317 -4.29 27.54 4.51
C ILE A 317 -3.71 28.95 4.48
N TYR A 318 -3.82 29.67 5.59
CA TYR A 318 -3.17 30.96 5.82
C TYR A 318 -1.88 30.68 6.58
N HIS A 319 -0.75 30.92 5.94
CA HIS A 319 0.59 30.60 6.39
C HIS A 319 1.50 31.83 6.21
N ALA A 320 2.75 31.76 6.67
CA ALA A 320 3.68 32.91 6.63
C ALA A 320 3.92 33.45 5.21
N GLY A 321 3.86 32.58 4.20
CA GLY A 321 3.95 32.93 2.77
C GLY A 321 2.66 33.46 2.12
N GLY A 322 1.57 33.64 2.88
CA GLY A 322 0.28 34.12 2.37
C GLY A 322 -0.83 33.09 2.49
N LYS A 323 -1.54 32.84 1.39
CA LYS A 323 -2.71 31.96 1.36
C LYS A 323 -2.60 30.95 0.23
N THR A 324 -2.82 29.67 0.53
CA THR A 324 -2.92 28.59 -0.46
C THR A 324 -4.29 27.93 -0.37
N ASP A 325 -5.00 27.85 -1.49
CA ASP A 325 -6.33 27.24 -1.61
C ASP A 325 -6.25 25.82 -2.19
N PHE A 326 -7.02 24.90 -1.63
CA PHE A 326 -7.10 23.49 -2.02
C PHE A 326 -8.54 23.06 -2.28
N ARG A 327 -8.73 22.19 -3.26
CA ARG A 327 -9.96 21.39 -3.40
C ARG A 327 -9.69 19.97 -2.96
N VAL A 328 -10.52 19.48 -2.04
CA VAL A 328 -10.44 18.13 -1.50
C VAL A 328 -11.68 17.34 -1.90
N ASN A 329 -11.47 16.13 -2.44
CA ASN A 329 -12.53 15.22 -2.81
C ASN A 329 -12.97 14.37 -1.62
N GLN A 330 -13.98 14.82 -0.87
CA GLN A 330 -14.50 14.14 0.32
C GLN A 330 -15.36 12.89 0.01
N GLN A 331 -15.35 12.40 -1.22
CA GLN A 331 -15.95 11.10 -1.60
C GLN A 331 -15.00 9.92 -1.36
N MET A 332 -13.77 10.20 -0.90
CA MET A 332 -12.70 9.26 -0.63
C MET A 332 -11.85 9.79 0.53
N GLY A 333 -11.06 8.93 1.18
CA GLY A 333 -10.13 9.36 2.23
C GLY A 333 -10.78 9.89 3.52
N GLY A 334 -12.05 9.59 3.77
CA GLY A 334 -12.69 9.95 5.04
C GLY A 334 -12.20 9.09 6.21
N GLY A 335 -12.18 9.66 7.42
CA GLY A 335 -11.80 8.97 8.65
C GLY A 335 -10.29 8.70 8.77
N THR A 336 -9.45 9.54 8.15
CA THR A 336 -7.99 9.46 8.24
C THR A 336 -7.36 10.84 7.98
N TRP A 337 -6.04 10.94 8.10
CA TRP A 337 -5.27 12.16 7.83
C TRP A 337 -4.99 12.34 6.34
N ILE A 338 -5.47 13.44 5.76
CA ILE A 338 -5.24 13.83 4.37
C ILE A 338 -4.24 14.98 4.29
N PHE A 339 -3.08 14.72 3.70
CA PHE A 339 -2.01 15.70 3.53
C PHE A 339 -2.36 16.77 2.49
N LEU A 340 -2.17 18.05 2.84
CA LEU A 340 -2.38 19.18 1.92
C LEU A 340 -1.07 19.80 1.43
N GLY A 341 0.01 19.73 2.21
CA GLY A 341 1.28 20.34 1.85
C GLY A 341 2.17 20.67 3.05
N ASN A 342 3.33 21.23 2.77
CA ASN A 342 4.27 21.74 3.78
C ASN A 342 4.36 23.27 3.68
N PHE A 343 4.08 23.97 4.78
CA PHE A 343 3.99 25.44 4.82
C PHE A 343 4.84 26.01 5.96
N ASP A 344 5.33 27.23 5.75
CA ASP A 344 6.03 27.98 6.79
C ASP A 344 5.02 28.68 7.70
N PHE A 345 5.20 28.55 9.01
CA PHE A 345 4.41 29.21 10.03
C PHE A 345 5.31 30.06 10.93
N GLU A 346 4.78 31.18 11.40
CA GLU A 346 5.36 31.94 12.51
C GLU A 346 4.80 31.39 13.83
N GLU A 347 5.55 31.59 14.92
CA GLU A 347 5.11 31.23 16.27
C GLU A 347 3.81 31.95 16.66
N GLY A 348 2.97 31.29 17.47
CA GLY A 348 1.73 31.81 18.01
C GLY A 348 0.50 31.55 17.14
N THR A 349 -0.51 32.43 17.26
CA THR A 349 -1.89 32.21 16.78
C THR A 349 -2.30 33.06 15.57
N SER A 350 -1.32 33.58 14.83
CA SER A 350 -1.55 34.48 13.69
C SER A 350 -2.06 33.77 12.42
N HIS A 351 -1.96 32.45 12.38
CA HIS A 351 -2.30 31.62 11.21
C HIS A 351 -3.65 30.92 11.37
N ARG A 352 -4.20 30.38 10.29
CA ARG A 352 -5.45 29.61 10.33
C ARG A 352 -5.63 28.73 9.11
N ILE A 353 -6.44 27.69 9.29
CA ILE A 353 -6.96 26.84 8.22
C ILE A 353 -8.48 27.03 8.20
N THR A 354 -9.07 27.17 7.02
CA THR A 354 -10.53 27.30 6.88
C THR A 354 -11.09 26.28 5.91
N LEU A 355 -12.30 25.80 6.16
CA LEU A 355 -13.10 25.01 5.22
C LEU A 355 -14.39 25.76 4.89
N SER A 356 -14.61 26.04 3.62
CA SER A 356 -15.84 26.66 3.11
C SER A 356 -16.78 25.60 2.51
N ASN A 357 -18.09 25.79 2.71
CA ASN A 357 -19.12 25.01 2.03
C ASN A 357 -19.39 25.48 0.57
N ARG A 358 -18.63 26.44 0.03
CA ARG A 358 -18.73 26.85 -1.37
C ARG A 358 -18.29 25.70 -2.28
N SER A 359 -19.16 25.36 -3.24
CA SER A 359 -18.91 24.30 -4.23
C SER A 359 -19.53 24.66 -5.57
N LYS A 360 -19.06 24.03 -6.64
CA LYS A 360 -19.71 24.08 -7.96
C LYS A 360 -21.13 23.52 -7.94
N ARG A 361 -21.46 22.65 -6.99
CA ARG A 361 -22.78 21.99 -6.88
C ARG A 361 -23.42 22.31 -5.53
N THR A 362 -24.65 22.80 -5.54
CA THR A 362 -25.44 23.06 -4.32
C THR A 362 -26.05 21.77 -3.77
N GLY A 363 -26.18 21.68 -2.44
CA GLY A 363 -26.84 20.57 -1.77
C GLY A 363 -26.01 19.27 -1.68
N LYS A 364 -24.71 19.31 -1.98
CA LYS A 364 -23.76 18.28 -1.56
C LYS A 364 -23.41 18.45 -0.08
N ILE A 365 -22.76 17.47 0.52
CA ILE A 365 -22.33 17.55 1.93
C ILE A 365 -20.84 17.84 1.99
N VAL A 366 -20.45 18.81 2.81
CA VAL A 366 -19.07 19.00 3.26
C VAL A 366 -19.01 18.65 4.73
N THR A 367 -18.01 17.87 5.11
CA THR A 367 -17.74 17.49 6.51
C THR A 367 -16.42 18.09 6.98
N ALA A 368 -16.34 18.41 8.26
CA ALA A 368 -15.19 18.95 8.98
C ALA A 368 -14.94 18.09 10.22
N ASP A 369 -13.69 17.96 10.63
CA ASP A 369 -13.28 17.19 11.80
C ASP A 369 -12.06 17.90 12.39
N ALA A 370 -10.88 17.29 12.29
CA ALA A 370 -9.64 17.84 12.84
C ALA A 370 -8.65 18.36 11.78
N VAL A 371 -7.74 19.23 12.22
CA VAL A 371 -6.52 19.65 11.52
C VAL A 371 -5.31 19.23 12.34
N LYS A 372 -4.32 18.62 11.69
CA LYS A 372 -3.02 18.26 12.28
C LYS A 372 -1.91 19.02 11.56
N ILE A 373 -1.05 19.69 12.33
CA ILE A 373 0.12 20.44 11.83
C ILE A 373 1.37 19.88 12.48
N GLY A 374 2.34 19.42 11.68
CA GLY A 374 3.55 18.76 12.17
C GLY A 374 3.49 17.23 12.18
N GLY A 375 4.63 16.59 12.43
CA GLY A 375 4.79 15.13 12.43
C GLY A 375 4.61 14.48 13.80
N GLY A 376 5.02 15.17 14.86
CA GLY A 376 4.86 14.72 16.24
C GLY A 376 5.77 13.56 16.67
N MET A 377 5.54 13.12 17.90
CA MET A 377 6.20 11.97 18.50
C MET A 377 5.32 10.72 18.46
N GLY A 378 5.95 9.55 18.49
CA GLY A 378 5.26 8.27 18.65
C GLY A 378 4.48 8.21 19.95
N ASN A 379 3.19 7.92 19.86
CA ASN A 379 2.24 7.87 20.99
C ASN A 379 1.48 6.55 21.07
N ILE A 380 1.84 5.58 20.22
CA ILE A 380 1.27 4.24 20.22
C ILE A 380 2.12 3.35 21.12
N ALA A 381 1.54 2.80 22.18
CA ALA A 381 2.23 1.90 23.08
C ALA A 381 2.10 0.43 22.66
N ARG A 382 3.15 -0.33 22.95
CA ARG A 382 3.22 -1.78 22.71
C ARG A 382 3.78 -2.50 23.92
N MET A 383 3.38 -3.76 24.06
CA MET A 383 3.92 -4.73 25.00
C MET A 383 3.84 -6.12 24.37
N PRO A 384 4.59 -7.12 24.85
CA PRO A 384 4.54 -8.46 24.29
C PRO A 384 3.15 -9.06 24.43
N ASN A 385 2.65 -9.69 23.37
CA ASN A 385 1.39 -10.40 23.40
C ASN A 385 1.59 -11.77 24.07
N PRO A 386 0.74 -12.18 25.03
CA PRO A 386 0.86 -13.51 25.67
C PRO A 386 0.75 -14.69 24.69
N GLY A 387 0.02 -14.50 23.59
CA GLY A 387 -0.10 -15.44 22.48
C GLY A 387 0.81 -15.10 21.29
N GLY A 388 1.77 -14.19 21.48
CA GLY A 388 2.69 -13.75 20.44
C GLY A 388 3.63 -14.86 19.99
N PHE A 389 3.92 -14.87 18.70
CA PHE A 389 4.92 -15.73 18.11
C PHE A 389 5.54 -14.99 16.93
N GLU A 390 6.87 -15.00 16.85
CA GLU A 390 7.50 -14.79 15.57
C GLU A 390 7.87 -16.13 14.97
N THR A 391 7.54 -16.32 13.70
CA THR A 391 8.34 -17.22 12.88
C THR A 391 9.79 -16.74 12.98
N GLU A 392 10.77 -17.61 13.25
CA GLU A 392 12.13 -17.30 12.80
C GLU A 392 12.03 -16.82 11.35
N ASN A 393 12.82 -15.82 10.95
CA ASN A 393 12.83 -15.23 9.61
C ASN A 393 12.98 -16.32 8.54
N THR A 394 11.87 -16.98 8.21
CA THR A 394 11.80 -18.07 7.28
C THR A 394 11.81 -17.37 5.94
N LYS A 395 12.87 -17.57 5.17
CA LYS A 395 12.93 -17.02 3.81
C LYS A 395 11.65 -17.44 3.10
N SER A 396 11.11 -16.59 2.24
CA SER A 396 9.85 -16.85 1.51
C SER A 396 9.84 -18.13 0.66
N ALA A 397 10.92 -18.90 0.64
CA ALA A 397 11.12 -20.15 -0.07
C ALA A 397 11.11 -21.40 0.84
N GLU A 398 10.98 -21.26 2.17
CA GLU A 398 11.06 -22.36 3.13
C GLU A 398 9.70 -22.61 3.81
N GLU A 399 9.39 -23.90 4.06
CA GLU A 399 8.19 -24.33 4.77
C GLU A 399 8.25 -23.86 6.25
N PRO A 400 7.17 -23.28 6.80
CA PRO A 400 7.19 -22.75 8.15
C PRO A 400 7.43 -23.85 9.20
N THR A 401 8.50 -23.71 9.97
CA THR A 401 8.80 -24.55 11.14
C THR A 401 7.81 -24.32 12.28
N GLN A 402 7.66 -25.34 13.14
CA GLN A 402 6.69 -25.36 14.24
C GLN A 402 6.86 -24.16 15.18
N LYS A 403 5.72 -23.54 15.53
CA LYS A 403 5.62 -22.33 16.36
C LYS A 403 5.76 -22.71 17.84
N GLU A 404 6.88 -22.38 18.47
CA GLU A 404 6.96 -22.41 19.93
C GLU A 404 6.45 -21.09 20.52
N MET A 405 5.41 -21.20 21.35
CA MET A 405 4.88 -20.07 22.13
C MET A 405 5.75 -19.91 23.38
N LEU A 406 6.59 -18.88 23.41
CA LEU A 406 7.33 -18.51 24.61
C LEU A 406 6.50 -17.50 25.42
N ALA A 407 5.69 -18.00 26.34
CA ALA A 407 5.06 -17.16 27.35
C ALA A 407 6.16 -16.58 28.26
N SER A 408 6.44 -15.28 28.17
CA SER A 408 7.45 -14.63 28.99
C SER A 408 7.04 -14.60 30.46
N LYS A 409 7.98 -14.86 31.36
CA LYS A 409 7.78 -14.75 32.83
C LYS A 409 7.98 -13.31 33.35
N ILE A 410 8.31 -12.37 32.47
CA ILE A 410 8.51 -10.96 32.81
C ILE A 410 7.15 -10.24 32.73
N ASN A 411 6.86 -9.41 33.73
CA ASN A 411 5.68 -8.54 33.69
C ASN A 411 5.99 -7.29 32.88
N TYR A 412 5.35 -7.14 31.72
CA TYR A 412 5.55 -5.99 30.83
C TYR A 412 4.44 -4.95 31.01
N SER A 413 4.80 -3.68 30.88
CA SER A 413 3.86 -2.57 30.74
C SER A 413 3.90 -2.00 29.33
N PRO A 414 2.79 -1.49 28.76
CA PRO A 414 2.81 -0.82 27.47
C PRO A 414 3.80 0.35 27.45
N GLU A 415 4.66 0.38 26.44
CA GLU A 415 5.65 1.43 26.23
C GLU A 415 5.55 2.03 24.83
N ILE A 416 5.67 3.36 24.75
CA ILE A 416 5.80 4.09 23.47
C ILE A 416 7.23 3.98 22.94
N SER A 417 7.41 4.26 21.65
CA SER A 417 8.72 4.12 20.99
C SER A 417 9.81 5.06 21.49
N GLY A 418 9.43 6.23 22.01
CA GLY A 418 10.34 7.33 22.31
C GLY A 418 10.94 8.02 21.08
N TYR A 419 10.52 7.66 19.86
CA TYR A 419 11.01 8.23 18.61
C TYR A 419 10.00 9.18 17.96
N PRO A 420 10.46 10.12 17.11
CA PRO A 420 9.58 10.88 16.23
C PRO A 420 8.74 9.94 15.36
N ARG A 421 7.49 10.29 15.11
CA ARG A 421 6.53 9.40 14.44
C ARG A 421 6.95 9.00 13.02
N TYR A 422 7.68 9.88 12.31
CA TYR A 422 8.22 9.56 10.97
C TYR A 422 9.19 8.37 10.98
N ALA A 423 9.81 8.08 12.11
CA ALA A 423 10.81 7.01 12.25
C ALA A 423 10.16 5.65 12.52
N GLU A 424 8.92 5.65 13.01
CA GLU A 424 8.18 4.44 13.36
C GLU A 424 7.73 3.66 12.12
N GLY A 425 7.48 2.37 12.33
CA GLY A 425 6.85 1.49 11.36
C GLY A 425 5.46 1.93 10.91
N ALA A 426 5.02 1.37 9.78
CA ALA A 426 3.72 1.65 9.18
C ALA A 426 2.56 1.24 10.09
N ARG A 427 2.71 0.16 10.86
CA ARG A 427 1.69 -0.32 11.80
C ARG A 427 1.19 0.79 12.73
N TYR A 428 2.12 1.53 13.33
CA TYR A 428 1.83 2.52 14.36
C TYR A 428 1.20 3.77 13.76
N TRP A 429 1.72 4.23 12.62
CA TRP A 429 1.11 5.33 11.88
C TRP A 429 -0.31 4.98 11.43
N MET A 430 -0.55 3.78 10.90
CA MET A 430 -1.87 3.36 10.46
C MET A 430 -2.88 3.38 11.61
N GLN A 431 -2.50 2.90 12.79
CA GLN A 431 -3.34 3.00 13.98
C GLN A 431 -3.66 4.46 14.32
N TRP A 432 -2.63 5.31 14.41
CA TRP A 432 -2.80 6.73 14.71
C TRP A 432 -3.65 7.46 13.66
N ALA A 433 -3.53 7.08 12.40
CA ALA A 433 -4.27 7.61 11.27
C ALA A 433 -5.67 7.00 11.11
N GLY A 434 -6.13 6.20 12.08
CA GLY A 434 -7.50 5.69 12.13
C GLY A 434 -7.81 4.54 11.17
N VAL A 435 -6.79 3.94 10.56
CA VAL A 435 -6.96 2.76 9.72
C VAL A 435 -7.55 1.62 10.58
N PRO A 436 -8.53 0.84 10.08
CA PRO A 436 -9.09 -0.28 10.84
C PRO A 436 -8.03 -1.30 11.27
N ASP A 437 -8.18 -1.85 12.46
CA ASP A 437 -7.31 -2.89 13.03
C ASP A 437 -7.20 -4.13 12.12
N THR A 438 -8.27 -4.53 11.44
CA THR A 438 -8.26 -5.61 10.44
C THR A 438 -7.28 -5.41 9.28
N ILE A 439 -6.78 -4.18 9.06
CA ILE A 439 -5.82 -3.83 8.01
C ILE A 439 -4.39 -3.84 8.54
N TYR A 440 -4.15 -3.19 9.68
CA TYR A 440 -2.79 -3.01 10.23
C TYR A 440 -2.40 -4.04 11.29
N ASN A 441 -3.36 -4.74 11.89
CA ASN A 441 -3.20 -5.66 13.02
C ASN A 441 -3.71 -7.07 12.66
N ARG A 442 -3.27 -7.60 11.52
CA ARG A 442 -3.80 -8.84 10.93
C ARG A 442 -3.50 -10.09 11.76
N THR A 443 -2.46 -10.03 12.58
CA THR A 443 -2.13 -11.09 13.53
C THR A 443 -2.74 -10.90 14.91
N GLU A 444 -3.59 -9.88 15.10
CA GLU A 444 -4.19 -9.52 16.40
C GLU A 444 -3.11 -9.29 17.47
N GLY A 445 -2.04 -8.60 17.08
CA GLY A 445 -0.92 -8.25 17.92
C GLY A 445 0.01 -9.41 18.24
N LYS A 446 -0.14 -10.58 17.61
CA LYS A 446 0.72 -11.74 17.87
C LYS A 446 2.08 -11.65 17.19
N ASN A 447 2.22 -10.82 16.14
CA ASN A 447 3.46 -10.65 15.39
C ASN A 447 3.57 -9.21 14.86
N ASP A 448 4.23 -8.34 15.64
CA ASP A 448 4.40 -6.91 15.31
C ASP A 448 5.16 -6.69 14.00
N TYR A 449 6.21 -7.48 13.79
CA TYR A 449 7.01 -7.44 12.57
C TYR A 449 6.16 -7.68 11.31
N THR A 450 5.33 -8.72 11.32
CA THR A 450 4.48 -9.08 10.18
C THR A 450 3.37 -8.06 9.97
N ASP A 451 2.76 -7.59 11.05
CA ASP A 451 1.73 -6.54 11.00
C ASP A 451 2.28 -5.22 10.44
N ASP A 452 3.55 -4.89 10.70
CA ASP A 452 4.21 -3.74 10.10
C ASP A 452 4.35 -3.84 8.57
N TYR A 453 4.98 -4.91 8.05
CA TYR A 453 5.25 -4.94 6.61
C TYR A 453 4.08 -5.42 5.77
N ALA A 454 3.29 -6.39 6.27
CA ALA A 454 2.22 -7.01 5.49
C ALA A 454 0.95 -6.14 5.42
N SER A 455 0.82 -5.15 6.31
CA SER A 455 -0.31 -4.21 6.30
C SER A 455 -0.29 -3.26 5.11
N ARG A 456 0.89 -2.91 4.58
CA ARG A 456 1.06 -1.90 3.52
C ARG A 456 0.25 -2.21 2.27
N GLY A 457 0.32 -3.45 1.76
CA GLY A 457 -0.47 -3.86 0.60
C GLY A 457 -1.98 -3.87 0.87
N VAL A 458 -2.39 -4.33 2.06
CA VAL A 458 -3.81 -4.38 2.47
C VAL A 458 -4.37 -2.98 2.67
N TRP A 459 -3.56 -2.04 3.15
CA TRP A 459 -3.89 -0.63 3.27
C TRP A 459 -4.18 0.02 1.91
N VAL A 460 -3.43 -0.34 0.85
CA VAL A 460 -3.74 0.13 -0.51
C VAL A 460 -5.13 -0.35 -0.95
N ASN A 461 -5.47 -1.62 -0.69
CA ASN A 461 -6.79 -2.16 -1.00
C ASN A 461 -7.90 -1.44 -0.23
N TRP A 462 -7.67 -1.14 1.05
CA TRP A 462 -8.61 -0.36 1.88
C TRP A 462 -8.82 1.05 1.31
N LEU A 463 -7.75 1.78 0.98
CA LEU A 463 -7.83 3.10 0.36
C LEU A 463 -8.62 3.09 -0.96
N ALA A 464 -8.50 2.02 -1.74
CA ALA A 464 -9.19 1.84 -3.00
C ALA A 464 -10.65 1.37 -2.87
N GLY A 465 -11.19 1.30 -1.64
CA GLY A 465 -12.56 0.87 -1.38
C GLY A 465 -12.77 -0.64 -1.51
N GLY A 466 -11.73 -1.44 -1.23
CA GLY A 466 -11.82 -2.91 -1.27
C GLY A 466 -11.80 -3.51 -2.68
N SER A 467 -11.20 -2.81 -3.65
CA SER A 467 -11.06 -3.30 -5.03
C SER A 467 -10.36 -4.66 -5.06
N SER A 468 -10.96 -5.64 -5.74
CA SER A 468 -10.34 -6.93 -6.05
C SER A 468 -9.39 -6.90 -7.26
N VAL A 469 -9.23 -5.72 -7.87
CA VAL A 469 -8.55 -5.50 -9.17
C VAL A 469 -7.26 -4.68 -9.02
N LEU A 470 -6.80 -4.43 -7.78
CA LEU A 470 -5.45 -3.91 -7.53
C LEU A 470 -4.43 -5.05 -7.44
#